data_AF-A0A9D1FFX2-F1
#
_entry.id   AF-A0A9D1FFX2-F1
#
_cell.length_a   1.000
_cell.length_b   1.000
_cell.length_c   1.000
_cell.angle_alpha   90.00
_cell.angle_beta   90.00
_cell.angle_gamma   90.00
#
_symmetry.space_group_name_H-M   'P 1'
#
loop_
_entity.id
_entity.type
_entity.pdbx_description
1 polymer ?
#
loop_
_entity_poly.entity_id
_entity_poly.type
_entity_poly.pdbx_seq_one_letter_code
_entity_poly.pdbx_strand_id
1 'polypeptide(L)'
;MKFLSMILTLILLAACNSVYFQPNSIDPTQVFYADRGGYGMRKSIKQKMDERGYNVIVGTAVSSRDATTNAESIEIDSAVVPDDARYIVKVSERREKFNPFWCPFNGFWWWNFNISIADQKTGAELLAWRGRACQNSALRMLDDILDEMEVKNVSQQ
;
A
#
# COMPACT_ATOMS: atom_id res chain seq x y z
N MET A 1 27.05 -29.08 2.80
CA MET A 1 26.64 -28.10 3.84
C MET A 1 26.65 -26.64 3.38
N LYS A 2 27.56 -26.19 2.49
CA LYS A 2 27.59 -24.78 2.02
C LYS A 2 26.36 -24.35 1.20
N PHE A 3 25.79 -25.24 0.39
CA PHE A 3 24.58 -24.96 -0.41
C PHE A 3 23.31 -24.76 0.44
N LEU A 4 23.16 -25.52 1.53
CA LEU A 4 22.01 -25.40 2.44
C LEU A 4 22.04 -24.05 3.18
N SER A 5 23.22 -23.61 3.61
CA SER A 5 23.41 -22.30 4.26
C SER A 5 23.11 -21.13 3.31
N MET A 6 23.48 -21.25 2.02
CA MET A 6 23.23 -20.24 0.99
C MET A 6 21.74 -20.11 0.65
N ILE A 7 21.01 -21.23 0.57
CA ILE A 7 19.55 -21.23 0.36
C ILE A 7 18.84 -20.64 1.59
N LEU A 8 19.28 -20.99 2.80
CA LEU A 8 18.70 -20.46 4.03
C LEU A 8 18.91 -18.96 4.18
N THR A 9 20.09 -18.43 3.79
CA THR A 9 20.35 -16.98 3.80
C THR A 9 19.54 -16.25 2.74
N LEU A 10 19.32 -16.83 1.56
CA LEU A 10 18.45 -16.27 0.52
C LEU A 10 16.98 -16.19 0.98
N ILE A 11 16.50 -17.18 1.74
CA ILE A 11 15.15 -17.17 2.33
C ILE A 11 15.05 -16.14 3.46
N LEU A 12 16.08 -16.03 4.31
CA LEU A 12 16.13 -15.04 5.39
C LEU A 12 16.24 -13.59 4.89
N LEU A 13 16.92 -13.34 3.76
CA LEU A 13 17.01 -12.01 3.13
C LEU A 13 15.70 -11.56 2.45
N ALA A 14 14.80 -12.49 2.14
CA ALA A 14 13.49 -12.20 1.55
C ALA A 14 12.43 -11.77 2.59
N ALA A 15 12.74 -11.79 3.90
CA ALA A 15 11.74 -11.73 4.97
C ALA A 15 11.70 -10.42 5.77
N CYS A 16 12.01 -9.27 5.16
CA CYS A 16 11.66 -7.97 5.76
C CYS A 16 10.32 -7.46 5.23
N ASN A 17 9.28 -8.29 5.33
CA ASN A 17 7.90 -7.84 5.23
C ASN A 17 7.39 -7.60 6.65
N SER A 18 6.95 -6.38 6.95
CA SER A 18 6.29 -6.03 8.20
C SER A 18 4.89 -5.58 7.85
N VAL A 19 3.91 -6.35 8.31
CA VAL A 19 2.49 -6.10 8.05
C VAL A 19 1.82 -6.01 9.41
N TYR A 20 1.08 -4.93 9.61
CA TYR A 20 0.13 -4.76 10.69
C TYR A 20 -1.20 -4.39 10.06
N PHE A 21 -2.28 -5.07 10.45
CA PHE A 21 -3.62 -4.66 10.06
C PHE A 21 -4.62 -4.97 11.17
N GLN A 22 -5.70 -4.21 11.19
CA GLN A 22 -6.82 -4.43 12.08
C GLN A 22 -7.94 -5.19 11.33
N PRO A 23 -8.29 -6.42 11.74
CA PRO A 23 -9.39 -7.16 11.12
C PRO A 23 -10.75 -6.48 11.32
N ASN A 24 -11.68 -6.66 10.38
CA ASN A 24 -13.04 -6.08 10.43
C ASN A 24 -13.06 -4.57 10.76
N SER A 25 -12.16 -3.80 10.15
CA SER A 25 -12.00 -2.37 10.40
C SER A 25 -12.42 -1.48 9.23
N ILE A 26 -12.64 -2.09 8.06
CA ILE A 26 -12.91 -1.40 6.81
C ILE A 26 -14.31 -1.74 6.30
N ASP A 27 -15.13 -0.72 6.07
CA ASP A 27 -16.39 -0.83 5.32
C ASP A 27 -16.14 -0.50 3.83
N PRO A 28 -16.24 -1.48 2.91
CA PRO A 28 -15.93 -1.28 1.50
C PRO A 28 -16.92 -0.35 0.77
N THR A 29 -18.09 -0.08 1.36
CA THR A 29 -19.09 0.83 0.77
C THR A 29 -18.75 2.31 0.97
N GLN A 30 -17.82 2.61 1.87
CA GLN A 30 -17.37 3.97 2.14
C GLN A 30 -16.41 4.46 1.07
N VAL A 31 -16.17 5.77 1.07
CA VAL A 31 -15.24 6.42 0.15
C VAL A 31 -13.80 6.23 0.63
N PHE A 32 -12.95 5.74 -0.28
CA PHE A 32 -11.51 5.63 -0.08
C PHE A 32 -10.83 6.74 -0.85
N TYR A 33 -10.05 7.55 -0.16
CA TYR A 33 -9.21 8.54 -0.80
C TYR A 33 -7.82 7.96 -1.03
N ALA A 34 -7.37 7.92 -2.28
CA ALA A 34 -6.00 7.53 -2.60
C ALA A 34 -5.24 8.72 -3.19
N ASP A 35 -4.15 9.10 -2.54
CA ASP A 35 -3.28 10.18 -3.01
C ASP A 35 -2.79 9.90 -4.45
N ARG A 36 -2.84 10.91 -5.33
CA ARG A 36 -2.51 11.01 -6.78
C ARG A 36 -2.46 9.73 -7.63
N GLY A 37 -2.95 9.79 -8.87
CA GLY A 37 -2.78 8.73 -9.87
C GLY A 37 -1.30 8.53 -10.21
N GLY A 38 -0.63 7.58 -9.55
CA GLY A 38 0.76 7.23 -9.83
C GLY A 38 0.90 6.16 -10.90
N TYR A 39 2.11 5.96 -11.41
CA TYR A 39 2.47 4.81 -12.24
C TYR A 39 2.84 3.60 -11.38
N GLY A 40 3.06 2.44 -11.99
CA GLY A 40 3.59 1.25 -11.31
C GLY A 40 2.63 0.64 -10.28
N MET A 41 3.14 0.40 -9.08
CA MET A 41 2.43 -0.24 -7.97
C MET A 41 1.24 0.58 -7.49
N ARG A 42 1.37 1.91 -7.47
CA ARG A 42 0.25 2.80 -7.08
C ARG A 42 -0.97 2.57 -7.96
N LYS A 43 -0.77 2.46 -9.28
CA LYS A 43 -1.84 2.15 -10.24
C LYS A 43 -2.42 0.77 -9.97
N SER A 44 -1.56 -0.25 -9.82
CA SER A 44 -1.99 -1.63 -9.64
C SER A 44 -2.82 -1.84 -8.37
N ILE A 45 -2.46 -1.20 -7.26
CA ILE A 45 -3.24 -1.28 -6.02
C ILE A 45 -4.60 -0.62 -6.18
N LYS A 46 -4.66 0.58 -6.77
CA LYS A 46 -5.93 1.29 -7.00
C LYS A 46 -6.85 0.49 -7.89
N GLN A 47 -6.34 0.04 -9.04
CA GLN A 47 -7.09 -0.82 -9.95
C GLN A 47 -7.61 -2.06 -9.24
N LYS A 48 -6.81 -2.67 -8.38
CA LYS A 48 -7.21 -3.86 -7.63
C LYS A 48 -8.33 -3.57 -6.63
N MET A 49 -8.29 -2.43 -5.95
CA MET A 49 -9.36 -1.99 -5.07
C MET A 49 -10.63 -1.66 -5.87
N ASP A 50 -10.52 -0.97 -7.01
CA ASP A 50 -11.66 -0.70 -7.90
C ASP A 50 -12.30 -2.01 -8.41
N GLU A 51 -11.49 -2.99 -8.81
CA GLU A 51 -11.94 -4.33 -9.25
C GLU A 51 -12.68 -5.10 -8.15
N ARG A 52 -12.35 -4.84 -6.87
CA ARG A 52 -13.05 -5.40 -5.70
C ARG A 52 -14.32 -4.65 -5.33
N GLY A 53 -14.63 -3.54 -6.00
CA GLY A 53 -15.84 -2.75 -5.78
C GLY A 53 -15.72 -1.63 -4.75
N TYR A 54 -14.49 -1.29 -4.32
CA TYR A 54 -14.26 -0.13 -3.47
C TYR A 54 -14.52 1.17 -4.23
N ASN A 55 -15.10 2.17 -3.56
CA ASN A 55 -15.25 3.50 -4.13
C ASN A 55 -13.99 4.34 -3.89
N VAL A 56 -13.01 4.25 -4.80
CA VAL A 56 -11.72 4.95 -4.66
C VAL A 56 -11.72 6.29 -5.41
N ILE A 57 -11.66 7.40 -4.67
CA ILE A 57 -11.44 8.74 -5.20
C ILE A 57 -9.95 9.04 -5.22
N VAL A 58 -9.44 9.49 -6.38
CA VAL A 58 -8.04 9.86 -6.55
C VAL A 58 -7.89 11.37 -6.52
N GLY A 59 -7.09 11.88 -5.58
CA GLY A 59 -6.84 13.31 -5.46
C GLY A 59 -6.08 13.92 -6.63
N THR A 60 -6.45 15.16 -7.00
CA THR A 60 -5.69 16.02 -7.92
C THR A 60 -4.74 16.91 -7.13
N ALA A 61 -3.48 17.04 -7.56
CA ALA A 61 -2.51 17.89 -6.89
C ALA A 61 -2.93 19.36 -6.95
N VAL A 62 -3.07 20.02 -5.80
CA VAL A 62 -3.07 21.48 -5.70
C VAL A 62 -1.67 21.87 -5.22
N SER A 63 -0.83 22.38 -6.11
CA SER A 63 0.48 22.90 -5.75
C SER A 63 0.31 24.12 -4.85
N SER A 64 0.54 23.97 -3.55
CA SER A 64 0.39 25.07 -2.59
C SER A 64 1.47 25.07 -1.51
N ARG A 65 2.44 25.98 -1.75
CA ARG A 65 3.36 26.69 -0.84
C ARG A 65 4.67 26.01 -0.42
N ASP A 66 5.76 26.66 -0.88
CA ASP A 66 7.10 26.62 -0.30
C ASP A 66 7.05 27.00 1.19
N ALA A 67 7.21 26.02 2.07
CA ALA A 67 7.59 26.25 3.46
C ALA A 67 9.11 26.09 3.56
N THR A 68 9.86 27.17 3.29
CA THR A 68 11.28 27.22 3.61
C THR A 68 11.47 27.33 5.12
N THR A 69 11.62 26.19 5.78
CA THR A 69 12.30 26.12 7.08
C THR A 69 13.64 25.43 6.88
N ASN A 70 14.70 26.14 7.27
CA ASN A 70 16.10 25.74 7.14
C ASN A 70 16.40 24.44 7.94
N ALA A 71 16.10 23.29 7.35
CA ALA A 71 16.67 21.96 7.59
C ALA A 71 15.68 20.95 6.97
N GLU A 72 16.09 20.29 5.88
CA GLU A 72 15.33 19.25 5.17
C GLU A 72 13.95 19.71 4.67
N SER A 73 13.83 20.02 3.37
CA SER A 73 12.54 20.28 2.75
C SER A 73 11.70 19.00 2.79
N ILE A 74 10.87 18.85 3.81
CA ILE A 74 9.73 17.94 3.78
C ILE A 74 8.79 18.56 2.75
N GLU A 75 8.68 17.97 1.56
CA GLU A 75 7.55 18.22 0.67
C GLU A 75 6.29 17.82 1.43
N ILE A 76 5.68 18.78 2.15
CA ILE A 76 4.34 18.64 2.68
C ILE A 76 3.42 18.89 1.49
N ASP A 77 3.33 17.88 0.63
CA ASP A 77 2.27 17.77 -0.36
C ASP A 77 0.95 17.72 0.41
N SER A 78 0.32 18.89 0.62
CA SER A 78 -1.01 18.97 1.21
C SER A 78 -2.02 18.53 0.14
N ALA A 79 -2.33 17.25 0.15
CA ALA A 79 -3.41 16.73 -0.67
C ALA A 79 -4.73 17.23 -0.06
N VAL A 80 -5.59 17.86 -0.87
CA VAL A 80 -6.94 18.23 -0.43
C VAL A 80 -7.75 16.93 -0.37
N VAL A 81 -7.82 16.35 0.84
CA VAL A 81 -8.63 15.17 1.10
C VAL A 81 -10.10 15.60 1.14
N PRO A 82 -10.99 15.02 0.33
CA PRO A 82 -12.42 15.30 0.39
C PRO A 82 -13.01 15.02 1.78
N ASP A 83 -13.99 15.81 2.22
CA ASP A 83 -14.65 15.64 3.53
C ASP A 83 -15.49 14.35 3.60
N ASP A 84 -15.90 13.80 2.46
CA ASP A 84 -16.67 12.55 2.33
C ASP A 84 -15.79 11.30 2.36
N ALA A 85 -14.45 11.45 2.29
CA ALA A 85 -13.53 10.32 2.41
C ALA A 85 -13.53 9.76 3.84
N ARG A 86 -13.75 8.45 3.97
CA ARG A 86 -13.67 7.76 5.26
C ARG A 86 -12.27 7.23 5.52
N TYR A 87 -11.66 6.65 4.50
CA TYR A 87 -10.38 5.97 4.58
C TYR A 87 -9.38 6.62 3.65
N ILE A 88 -8.14 6.77 4.12
CA ILE A 88 -7.04 7.33 3.34
C ILE A 88 -6.06 6.21 3.02
N VAL A 89 -5.83 5.97 1.74
CA VAL A 89 -4.88 4.99 1.21
C VAL A 89 -3.62 5.72 0.76
N LYS A 90 -2.49 5.38 1.37
CA LYS A 90 -1.17 5.90 1.00
C LYS A 90 -0.27 4.79 0.53
N VAL A 91 0.19 4.89 -0.72
CA VAL A 91 1.13 3.94 -1.32
C VAL A 91 2.42 4.68 -1.66
N SER A 92 3.54 4.17 -1.19
CA SER A 92 4.88 4.68 -1.50
C SER A 92 5.74 3.59 -2.08
N GLU A 93 6.26 3.80 -3.29
CA GLU A 93 7.29 2.95 -3.87
C GLU A 93 8.65 3.46 -3.40
N ARG A 94 9.42 2.57 -2.79
CA ARG A 94 10.83 2.84 -2.48
C ARG A 94 11.65 2.40 -3.68
N ARG A 95 12.18 3.37 -4.43
CA ARG A 95 13.24 3.09 -5.40
C ARG A 95 14.49 2.63 -4.64
N GLU A 96 14.86 1.37 -4.76
CA GLU A 96 16.23 0.97 -4.47
C GLU A 96 17.15 1.43 -5.60
N LYS A 97 18.40 1.77 -5.27
CA LYS A 97 19.47 1.95 -6.25
C LYS A 97 19.68 0.61 -6.96
N PHE A 98 18.96 0.44 -8.06
CA PHE A 98 19.11 -0.58 -9.11
C PHE A 98 19.73 -1.92 -8.65
N ASN A 99 18.89 -2.91 -8.36
CA ASN A 99 19.31 -4.30 -8.45
C ASN A 99 18.15 -5.12 -9.05
N PRO A 100 18.17 -5.43 -10.36
CA PRO A 100 17.11 -6.17 -11.02
C PRO A 100 17.19 -7.65 -10.60
N PHE A 101 16.73 -7.97 -9.40
CA PHE A 101 16.51 -9.36 -9.03
C PHE A 101 15.29 -9.89 -9.79
N TRP A 102 15.54 -10.94 -10.58
CA TRP A 102 14.55 -11.66 -11.37
C TRP A 102 13.52 -12.30 -10.45
N CYS A 103 12.22 -12.07 -10.67
CA CYS A 103 11.17 -12.86 -10.02
C CYS A 103 11.00 -14.17 -10.82
N PRO A 104 11.49 -15.32 -10.33
CA PRO A 104 11.65 -16.52 -11.15
C PRO A 104 10.34 -17.11 -11.72
N PHE A 105 9.18 -16.60 -11.31
CA PHE A 105 7.87 -17.11 -11.72
C PHE A 105 6.84 -16.04 -12.08
N ASN A 106 7.18 -14.73 -12.09
CA ASN A 106 6.19 -13.64 -12.20
C ASN A 106 6.61 -12.40 -13.02
N GLY A 107 7.75 -12.42 -13.74
CA GLY A 107 8.18 -11.32 -14.62
C GLY A 107 9.18 -10.33 -14.00
N PHE A 108 9.44 -9.21 -14.69
CA PHE A 108 10.58 -8.30 -14.45
C PHE A 108 10.42 -7.26 -13.31
N TRP A 109 9.40 -7.36 -12.46
CA TRP A 109 9.10 -6.30 -11.48
C TRP A 109 9.11 -6.77 -10.02
N TRP A 110 10.19 -6.42 -9.34
CA TRP A 110 10.31 -6.47 -7.87
C TRP A 110 9.89 -5.13 -7.29
N TRP A 111 8.97 -5.12 -6.33
CA TRP A 111 8.54 -3.93 -5.60
C TRP A 111 9.15 -3.89 -4.21
N ASN A 112 9.59 -2.71 -3.80
CA ASN A 112 9.86 -2.36 -2.41
C ASN A 112 8.94 -1.19 -2.07
N PHE A 113 8.11 -1.35 -1.05
CA PHE A 113 6.97 -0.46 -0.87
C PHE A 113 6.53 -0.30 0.58
N ASN A 114 5.77 0.77 0.82
CA ASN A 114 4.91 0.86 1.99
C ASN A 114 3.49 1.20 1.54
N ILE A 115 2.53 0.48 2.09
CA ILE A 115 1.09 0.73 1.97
C ILE A 115 0.60 1.08 3.38
N SER A 116 -0.24 2.10 3.48
CA SER A 116 -0.94 2.47 4.70
C SER A 116 -2.39 2.75 4.38
N ILE A 117 -3.30 2.29 5.24
CA ILE A 117 -4.72 2.66 5.23
C ILE A 117 -5.04 3.21 6.60
N ALA A 118 -5.54 4.44 6.65
CA ALA A 118 -5.91 5.11 7.90
C ALA A 118 -7.37 5.56 7.86
N ASP A 119 -8.03 5.57 9.02
CA ASP A 119 -9.37 6.15 9.19
C ASP A 119 -9.24 7.66 9.43
N GLN A 120 -9.87 8.45 8.57
CA GLN A 120 -9.79 9.92 8.62
C GLN A 120 -10.49 10.50 9.85
N LYS A 121 -11.55 9.86 10.36
CA LYS A 121 -12.30 10.37 11.53
C LYS A 121 -11.56 10.13 12.83
N THR A 122 -10.91 8.97 12.96
CA THR A 122 -10.24 8.56 14.21
C THR A 122 -8.74 8.86 14.19
N GLY A 123 -8.15 9.03 13.01
CA GLY A 123 -6.70 9.14 12.84
C GLY A 123 -5.96 7.81 13.06
N ALA A 124 -6.68 6.71 13.25
CA ALA A 124 -6.08 5.40 13.49
C ALA A 124 -5.54 4.80 12.19
N GLU A 125 -4.32 4.28 12.24
CA GLU A 125 -3.75 3.48 11.15
C GLU A 125 -4.32 2.06 11.22
N LEU A 126 -5.13 1.69 10.23
CA LEU A 126 -5.81 0.39 10.15
C LEU A 126 -4.95 -0.65 9.44
N LEU A 127 -4.13 -0.23 8.47
CA LEU A 127 -3.15 -1.06 7.78
C LEU A 127 -1.83 -0.30 7.74
N ALA A 128 -0.74 -0.97 8.11
CA ALA A 128 0.62 -0.56 7.85
C ALA A 128 1.39 -1.76 7.28
N TRP A 129 1.72 -1.70 6.00
CA TRP A 129 2.45 -2.77 5.33
C TRP A 129 3.70 -2.24 4.65
N ARG A 130 4.85 -2.60 5.19
CA ARG A 130 6.15 -2.46 4.55
C ARG A 130 6.54 -3.79 3.91
N GLY A 131 6.76 -3.80 2.60
CA GLY A 131 7.01 -5.04 1.90
C GLY A 131 8.04 -4.99 0.78
N ARG A 132 8.55 -6.18 0.46
CA ARG A 132 9.39 -6.49 -0.69
C ARG A 132 8.85 -7.74 -1.36
N ALA A 133 8.28 -7.59 -2.55
CA ALA A 133 7.65 -8.71 -3.25
C ALA A 133 7.52 -8.47 -4.75
N CYS A 134 7.35 -9.56 -5.50
CA CYS A 134 6.94 -9.52 -6.90
C CYS A 134 5.50 -9.00 -7.01
N GLN A 135 5.20 -8.24 -8.07
CA GLN A 135 3.89 -7.63 -8.31
C GLN A 135 2.70 -8.56 -8.02
N ASN A 136 2.63 -9.71 -8.68
CA ASN A 136 1.49 -10.64 -8.54
C ASN A 136 1.36 -11.19 -7.12
N SER A 137 2.49 -11.45 -6.44
CA SER A 137 2.49 -11.96 -5.07
C SER A 137 2.05 -10.89 -4.08
N ALA A 138 2.48 -9.64 -4.29
CA ALA A 138 2.06 -8.51 -3.49
C ALA A 138 0.57 -8.24 -3.64
N LEU A 139 0.04 -8.31 -4.86
CA LEU A 139 -1.40 -8.09 -5.11
C LEU A 139 -2.27 -9.20 -4.53
N ARG A 140 -1.83 -10.46 -4.56
CA ARG A 140 -2.56 -11.55 -3.88
C ARG A 140 -2.53 -11.39 -2.36
N MET A 141 -1.38 -11.08 -1.78
CA MET A 141 -1.29 -10.84 -0.35
C MET A 141 -2.11 -9.60 0.07
N LEU A 142 -2.21 -8.59 -0.79
CA LEU A 142 -3.10 -7.46 -0.57
C LEU A 142 -4.57 -7.91 -0.54
N ASP A 143 -5.00 -8.80 -1.45
CA ASP A 143 -6.34 -9.35 -1.44
C ASP A 143 -6.65 -10.06 -0.12
N ASP A 144 -5.76 -10.94 0.33
CA ASP A 144 -5.92 -11.70 1.56
C ASP A 144 -6.03 -10.75 2.79
N ILE A 145 -5.22 -9.69 2.82
CA ILE A 145 -5.27 -8.68 3.88
C ILE A 145 -6.62 -7.94 3.83
N LEU A 146 -7.06 -7.50 2.64
CA LEU A 146 -8.32 -6.78 2.50
C LEU A 146 -9.51 -7.67 2.89
N ASP A 147 -9.49 -8.96 2.55
CA ASP A 147 -10.52 -9.94 2.97
C ASP A 147 -10.67 -10.05 4.49
N GLU A 148 -9.57 -9.90 5.23
CA GLU A 148 -9.59 -9.92 6.71
C GLU A 148 -9.96 -8.56 7.32
N MET A 149 -9.63 -7.46 6.64
CA MET A 149 -9.94 -6.10 7.09
C MET A 149 -11.39 -5.70 6.82
N GLU A 150 -12.00 -6.25 5.77
CA GLU A 150 -13.39 -5.98 5.41
C GLU A 150 -14.33 -6.42 6.52
N VAL A 151 -15.21 -5.51 6.96
CA VAL A 151 -16.34 -5.88 7.82
C VAL A 151 -17.22 -6.79 6.99
N LYS A 152 -17.18 -8.09 7.29
CA LYS A 152 -18.12 -9.04 6.73
C LYS A 152 -19.48 -8.64 7.26
N ASN A 153 -20.29 -8.01 6.41
CA ASN A 153 -21.71 -7.91 6.65
C ASN A 153 -22.19 -9.36 6.78
N VAL A 154 -22.34 -9.81 8.03
CA VAL A 154 -23.07 -11.03 8.35
C VAL A 154 -24.49 -10.72 7.91
N SER A 155 -24.77 -10.99 6.64
CA SER A 155 -26.13 -11.10 6.15
C SER A 155 -26.79 -12.11 7.06
N GLN A 156 -27.68 -11.60 7.90
CA GLN A 156 -28.57 -12.39 8.73
C GLN A 156 -29.16 -13.51 7.87
N GLN A 157 -28.79 -14.74 8.18
CA GLN A 157 -29.49 -15.95 7.77
C GLN A 157 -29.76 -16.77 9.02
#